data_AF-A0AAD6XS60-F1
#
_entry.id   AF-A0AAD6XS60-F1
#
_cell.length_a   1.000
_cell.length_b   1.000
_cell.length_c   1.000
_cell.angle_alpha   90.00
_cell.angle_beta   90.00
_cell.angle_gamma   90.00
#
_symmetry.space_group_name_H-M   'P 1'
#
loop_
_entity.id
_entity.type
_entity.pdbx_description
1 polymer ?
#
loop_
_entity_poly.entity_id
_entity_poly.type
_entity_poly.pdbx_seq_one_letter_code
_entity_poly.pdbx_strand_id
1 'polypeptide(L)'
;RPATISELAAVAQSDPDASPSSNLELKHYLRRAETHRRAGQALASDLERAFIEYAQAATLIVEKIPSHRDFASGLTAEQRSNLTAVS
;
A
#
# COMPACT_ATOMS: atom_id res chain seq x y z
N ARG A 1 12.64 -7.19 -23.32
CA ARG A 1 11.18 -7.39 -23.30
C ARG A 1 10.62 -6.63 -22.10
N PRO A 2 9.44 -6.01 -22.20
CA PRO A 2 8.75 -5.49 -21.02
C PRO A 2 8.52 -6.60 -19.99
N ALA A 3 8.50 -6.26 -18.71
CA ALA A 3 8.17 -7.19 -17.66
C ALA A 3 6.69 -7.60 -17.76
N THR A 4 6.39 -8.83 -17.36
CA THR A 4 5.01 -9.29 -17.23
C THR A 4 4.37 -8.73 -15.96
N ILE A 5 3.03 -8.64 -15.94
CA ILE A 5 2.27 -8.20 -14.77
C ILE A 5 2.63 -9.05 -13.53
N SER A 6 2.81 -10.36 -13.70
CA SER A 6 3.19 -11.26 -12.61
C SER A 6 4.58 -10.99 -12.07
N GLU A 7 5.56 -10.68 -12.95
CA GLU A 7 6.91 -10.27 -12.53
C GLU A 7 6.87 -8.94 -11.77
N LEU A 8 6.10 -7.95 -12.25
CA LEU A 8 5.94 -6.67 -11.55
C LEU A 8 5.23 -6.81 -10.20
N ALA A 9 4.22 -7.67 -10.11
CA ALA A 9 3.52 -7.96 -8.86
C ALA A 9 4.45 -8.64 -7.84
N ALA A 10 5.30 -9.58 -8.28
CA ALA A 10 6.31 -10.20 -7.41
C ALA A 10 7.32 -9.17 -6.89
N VAL A 11 7.71 -8.19 -7.72
CA VAL A 11 8.56 -7.07 -7.28
C VAL A 11 7.83 -6.21 -6.24
N ALA A 12 6.57 -5.86 -6.47
CA ALA A 12 5.80 -5.08 -5.50
C ALA A 12 5.66 -5.78 -4.14
N GLN A 13 5.45 -7.10 -4.13
CA GLN A 13 5.35 -7.92 -2.93
C GLN A 13 6.68 -8.04 -2.17
N SER A 14 7.80 -7.78 -2.84
CA SER A 14 9.13 -7.83 -2.22
C SER A 14 9.47 -6.59 -1.39
N ASP A 15 8.54 -5.62 -1.23
CA ASP A 15 8.74 -4.46 -0.36
C ASP A 15 9.00 -4.92 1.10
N PRO A 16 10.25 -4.80 1.59
CA PRO A 16 10.65 -5.36 2.87
C PRO A 16 9.90 -4.73 4.05
N ASP A 17 9.38 -3.52 3.88
CA ASP A 17 8.70 -2.80 4.92
C ASP A 17 7.16 -2.86 4.79
N ALA A 18 6.63 -3.54 3.77
CA ALA A 18 5.21 -3.86 3.70
C ALA A 18 4.83 -4.91 4.75
N SER A 19 5.79 -5.66 5.27
CA SER A 19 5.55 -6.57 6.39
C SER A 19 5.45 -5.78 7.70
N PRO A 20 4.38 -5.98 8.50
CA PRO A 20 4.20 -5.21 9.72
C PRO A 20 5.26 -5.60 10.74
N SER A 21 6.25 -4.75 10.97
CA SER A 21 6.92 -4.78 12.25
C SER A 21 5.90 -4.32 13.30
N SER A 22 5.64 -5.15 14.30
CA SER A 22 4.62 -4.93 15.34
C SER A 22 4.82 -3.66 16.19
N ASN A 23 5.87 -2.89 15.89
CA ASN A 23 6.36 -1.77 16.69
C ASN A 23 6.08 -0.42 16.04
N LEU A 24 5.68 -0.37 14.76
CA LEU A 24 5.36 0.88 14.09
C LEU A 24 3.88 1.25 14.29
N GLU A 25 3.61 2.55 14.36
CA GLU A 25 2.24 3.07 14.51
C GLU A 25 1.44 2.92 13.21
N LEU A 26 0.12 2.77 13.31
CA LEU A 26 -0.80 2.73 12.16
C LEU A 26 -0.60 3.90 11.18
N LYS A 27 -0.33 5.10 11.72
CA LYS A 27 -0.09 6.32 10.95
C LYS A 27 1.13 6.22 10.03
N HIS A 28 2.14 5.44 10.42
CA HIS A 28 3.30 5.17 9.58
C HIS A 28 2.88 4.49 8.27
N TYR A 29 2.09 3.42 8.37
CA TYR A 29 1.60 2.66 7.22
C TYR A 29 0.69 3.49 6.32
N LEU A 30 -0.20 4.31 6.90
CA LEU A 30 -1.06 5.22 6.14
C LEU A 30 -0.25 6.24 5.33
N ARG A 31 0.77 6.85 5.94
CA ARG A 31 1.67 7.78 5.24
C ARG A 31 2.43 7.09 4.12
N ARG A 32 2.89 5.86 4.37
CA ARG A 32 3.65 5.09 3.39
C ARG A 32 2.79 4.74 2.17
N ALA A 33 1.55 4.29 2.37
CA ALA A 33 0.62 4.02 1.28
C ALA A 33 0.38 5.27 0.42
N GLU A 34 0.22 6.44 1.05
CA GLU A 34 0.08 7.71 0.33
C GLU A 34 1.37 8.11 -0.43
N THR A 35 2.55 7.86 0.13
CA THR A 35 3.83 8.09 -0.55
C THR A 35 3.93 7.28 -1.84
N HIS A 36 3.66 5.98 -1.78
CA HIS A 36 3.66 5.10 -2.95
C HIS A 36 2.62 5.55 -3.99
N ARG A 37 1.40 5.88 -3.57
CA ARG A 37 0.35 6.39 -4.47
C ARG A 37 0.80 7.66 -5.22
N ARG A 38 1.48 8.59 -4.53
CA ARG A 38 2.02 9.81 -5.15
C ARG A 38 3.19 9.53 -6.08
N ALA A 39 4.07 8.61 -5.69
CA ALA A 39 5.20 8.19 -6.53
C ALA A 39 4.70 7.56 -7.84
N GLY A 40 3.74 6.64 -7.77
CA GLY A 40 3.08 6.07 -8.95
C GLY A 40 2.45 7.13 -9.85
N GLN A 41 1.79 8.13 -9.25
CA GLN A 41 1.17 9.23 -9.99
C GLN A 41 2.19 10.14 -10.71
N ALA A 42 3.39 10.28 -10.16
CA ALA A 42 4.46 11.08 -10.77
C ALA A 42 5.15 10.37 -11.95
N LEU A 43 4.99 9.05 -12.07
CA LEU A 43 5.65 8.19 -13.07
C LEU A 43 4.85 8.11 -14.39
N ALA A 44 4.52 9.26 -14.99
CA ALA A 44 3.70 9.34 -16.19
C ALA A 44 4.29 8.62 -17.43
N SER A 45 5.62 8.48 -17.48
CA SER A 45 6.34 7.85 -18.60
C SER A 45 6.87 6.44 -18.29
N ASP A 46 6.81 6.00 -17.03
CA ASP A 46 7.34 4.71 -16.58
C ASP A 46 6.21 3.89 -15.94
N LEU A 47 5.43 3.25 -16.81
CA LEU A 47 4.24 2.51 -16.41
C LEU A 47 4.57 1.26 -15.57
N GLU A 48 5.73 0.64 -15.79
CA GLU A 48 6.16 -0.53 -15.00
C GLU A 48 6.45 -0.13 -13.56
N ARG A 49 7.19 0.98 -13.36
CA ARG A 49 7.40 1.51 -12.00
C ARG A 49 6.12 2.06 -11.40
N ALA A 50 5.29 2.76 -12.17
CA ALA A 50 4.01 3.24 -11.68
C ALA A 50 3.13 2.09 -11.17
N PHE A 51 3.11 0.97 -11.89
CA PHE A 51 2.41 -0.24 -11.47
C PHE A 51 2.93 -0.76 -10.13
N ILE A 52 4.25 -0.87 -9.96
CA ILE A 52 4.86 -1.36 -8.72
C ILE A 52 4.48 -0.46 -7.53
N GLU A 53 4.60 0.86 -7.69
CA GLU A 53 4.23 1.83 -6.65
C GLU A 53 2.75 1.73 -6.27
N TYR A 54 1.85 1.64 -7.25
CA TYR A 54 0.43 1.47 -6.96
C TYR A 54 0.12 0.12 -6.31
N ALA A 55 0.77 -0.96 -6.73
CA ALA A 55 0.60 -2.28 -6.12
C ALA A 55 1.08 -2.31 -4.66
N GLN A 56 2.18 -1.62 -4.34
CA GLN A 56 2.65 -1.46 -2.96
C GLN A 56 1.66 -0.66 -2.11
N ALA A 57 1.13 0.46 -2.63
CA ALA A 57 0.08 1.23 -1.96
C ALA A 57 -1.18 0.39 -1.68
N ALA A 58 -1.64 -0.37 -2.68
CA ALA A 58 -2.81 -1.24 -2.56
C ALA A 58 -2.58 -2.35 -1.52
N THR A 59 -1.42 -2.99 -1.53
CA THR A 59 -1.05 -4.02 -0.55
C THR A 59 -1.14 -3.48 0.88
N LEU A 60 -0.63 -2.28 1.12
CA LEU A 60 -0.72 -1.63 2.43
C LEU A 60 -2.17 -1.37 2.84
N ILE A 61 -2.99 -0.82 1.95
CA ILE A 61 -4.37 -0.41 2.25
C ILE A 61 -5.31 -1.59 2.43
N VAL A 62 -5.20 -2.61 1.57
CA VAL A 62 -6.15 -3.72 1.52
C VAL A 62 -5.76 -4.84 2.48
N GLU A 63 -4.46 -5.10 2.66
CA GLU A 63 -4.02 -6.24 3.45
C GLU A 63 -3.44 -5.81 4.81
N LYS A 64 -2.49 -4.87 4.81
CA LYS A 64 -1.66 -4.63 6.01
C LYS A 64 -2.35 -3.75 7.03
N ILE A 65 -2.89 -2.61 6.61
CA ILE A 65 -3.57 -1.64 7.47
C ILE A 65 -4.78 -2.27 8.18
N PRO A 66 -5.69 -3.01 7.52
CA PRO A 66 -6.81 -3.66 8.19
C PRO A 66 -6.39 -4.72 9.22
N SER A 67 -5.21 -5.33 9.04
CA SER A 67 -4.66 -6.31 9.99
C SER A 67 -3.93 -5.70 11.20
N HIS A 68 -3.72 -4.38 11.20
CA HIS A 68 -2.99 -3.69 12.26
C HIS A 68 -3.79 -3.64 13.57
N ARG A 69 -3.14 -3.89 14.72
CA ARG A 69 -3.80 -3.94 16.04
C ARG A 69 -4.61 -2.68 16.39
N ASP A 70 -4.10 -1.52 15.98
CA ASP A 70 -4.70 -0.21 16.26
C ASP A 70 -5.70 0.22 15.17
N PHE A 71 -6.00 -0.62 14.18
CA PHE A 71 -6.94 -0.29 13.11
C PHE A 71 -8.34 0.02 13.64
N ALA A 72 -8.82 -0.80 14.58
CA ALA A 72 -10.17 -0.66 15.15
C ALA A 72 -10.29 0.50 16.15
N SER A 73 -9.22 0.81 16.90
CA SER A 73 -9.20 1.80 17.97
C SER A 73 -8.68 3.18 17.54
N GLY A 74 -7.74 3.20 16.59
CA GLY A 74 -7.06 4.42 16.13
C GLY A 74 -7.77 5.15 14.99
N LEU A 75 -8.82 4.57 14.41
CA LEU A 75 -9.59 5.16 13.32
C LEU A 75 -11.07 5.26 13.65
N THR A 76 -11.70 6.34 13.21
CA THR A 76 -13.16 6.48 13.30
C THR A 76 -13.86 5.45 12.42
N ALA A 77 -15.16 5.21 12.67
CA ALA A 77 -15.95 4.31 11.84
C ALA A 77 -15.96 4.75 10.36
N GLU A 78 -16.03 6.06 10.11
CA GLU A 78 -15.98 6.64 8.77
C GLU A 78 -14.62 6.42 8.10
N GLN A 79 -13.51 6.65 8.81
CA GLN A 79 -12.16 6.42 8.28
C GLN A 79 -11.94 4.94 7.91
N ARG A 80 -12.42 4.02 8.74
CA ARG A 80 -12.38 2.58 8.43
C ARG A 80 -13.22 2.25 7.20
N SER A 81 -14.46 2.75 7.14
CA SER A 81 -15.33 2.56 5.99
C SER A 81 -14.68 3.04 4.70
N ASN A 82 -14.01 4.20 4.71
CA ASN A 82 -13.34 4.75 3.54
C ASN A 82 -12.14 3.91 3.08
N LEU A 83 -11.44 3.27 4.01
CA LEU A 83 -10.32 2.36 3.69
C LEU A 83 -10.80 1.00 3.18
N THR A 84 -11.98 0.53 3.60
CA THR A 84 -12.54 -0.76 3.18
C THR A 84 -13.53 -0.67 2.01
N ALA A 85 -13.97 0.54 1.63
CA ALA A 85 -14.93 0.75 0.54
C ALA A 85 -14.37 0.42 -0.86
N VAL A 86 -13.08 0.11 -0.97
CA VAL A 86 -12.39 -0.23 -2.23
C VAL A 86 -12.17 -1.75 -2.37
N SER A 87 -12.76 -2.57 -1.49
CA SER A 87 -12.71 -4.04 -1.54
C SER A 87 -13.92 -4.66 -2.22
#